data_AF-A0A846Q408-F1
#
_entry.id   AF-A0A846Q408-F1
#
_cell.length_a   1.000
_cell.length_b   1.000
_cell.length_c   1.000
_cell.angle_alpha   90.00
_cell.angle_beta   90.00
_cell.angle_gamma   90.00
#
_symmetry.space_group_name_H-M   'P 1'
#
loop_
_entity.id
_entity.type
_entity.pdbx_description
1 polymer ?
#
loop_
_entity_poly.entity_id
_entity_poly.type
_entity_poly.pdbx_seq_one_letter_code
_entity_poly.pdbx_strand_id
1 'polypeptide(L)'
;LVLLGLGKDGHTASLFQEHRISDKEKRWVMAVEIPPSYPTTNRITISLPVINSARQVVYLVSGNDKKEILQKVLFAKPPFENPLPAQSV
;
A
#
# COMPACT_ATOMS: atom_id res chain seq x y z
N LEU A 1 -1.64 -0.20 -16.46
CA LEU A 1 -2.14 -1.19 -15.48
C LEU A 1 -1.09 -1.33 -14.39
N VAL A 2 -1.48 -1.24 -13.12
CA VAL A 2 -0.64 -1.60 -11.96
C VAL A 2 -1.34 -2.74 -11.23
N LEU A 3 -0.62 -3.84 -11.01
CA LEU A 3 -1.09 -5.00 -10.27
C LEU A 3 -0.50 -4.98 -8.86
N LEU A 4 -1.37 -5.03 -7.84
CA LEU A 4 -1.00 -4.92 -6.44
C LEU A 4 -1.47 -6.14 -5.64
N GLY A 5 -0.70 -6.46 -4.60
CA GLY A 5 -1.14 -7.34 -3.52
C GLY A 5 -1.64 -6.53 -2.31
N LEU A 6 -2.25 -7.24 -1.36
CA LEU A 6 -2.69 -6.68 -0.08
C LEU A 6 -2.04 -7.40 1.10
N GLY A 7 -1.32 -6.65 1.93
CA GLY A 7 -0.80 -7.06 3.22
C GLY A 7 -1.91 -7.30 4.24
N LYS A 8 -1.65 -8.17 5.23
CA LYS A 8 -2.61 -8.41 6.34
C LYS A 8 -2.77 -7.17 7.26
N ASP A 9 -1.79 -6.29 7.18
CA ASP A 9 -1.65 -4.98 7.82
C ASP A 9 -2.09 -3.83 6.88
N GLY A 10 -2.63 -4.13 5.69
CA GLY A 10 -3.09 -3.12 4.74
C GLY A 10 -1.99 -2.51 3.87
N HIS A 11 -0.75 -3.01 3.97
CA HIS A 11 0.32 -2.58 3.08
C HIS A 11 0.04 -2.97 1.63
N THR A 12 0.60 -2.22 0.70
CA THR A 12 0.62 -2.56 -0.73
C THR A 12 1.92 -2.07 -1.34
N ALA A 13 2.35 -2.66 -2.47
CA ALA A 13 3.71 -2.52 -2.96
C ALA A 13 4.73 -2.76 -1.81
N SER A 14 5.60 -1.80 -1.51
CA SER A 14 6.37 -1.78 -0.25
C SER A 14 6.04 -0.54 0.59
N LEU A 15 4.82 -0.04 0.49
CA LEU A 15 4.30 1.08 1.29
C LEU A 15 3.60 0.53 2.52
N PHE A 16 4.10 0.89 3.70
CA PHE A 16 3.58 0.48 5.02
C PHE A 16 3.03 1.71 5.75
N GLN A 17 2.12 1.51 6.70
CA GLN A 17 1.50 2.59 7.48
C GLN A 17 2.54 3.43 8.26
N GLU A 18 3.64 2.80 8.67
CA GLU A 18 4.78 3.44 9.33
C GLU A 18 5.51 4.45 8.44
N HIS A 19 5.42 4.27 7.11
CA HIS A 19 6.04 5.19 6.17
C HIS A 19 5.24 6.48 6.12
N ARG A 20 5.95 7.62 6.02
CA ARG A 20 5.33 8.91 5.68
C ARG A 20 4.88 8.89 4.22
N ILE A 21 3.77 8.20 3.95
CA ILE A 21 3.14 8.16 2.64
C ILE A 21 2.70 9.58 2.32
N SER A 22 3.22 10.12 1.21
CA SER A 22 2.98 11.49 0.82
C SER A 22 2.56 11.52 -0.64
N ASP A 23 1.38 12.09 -0.90
CA ASP A 23 0.89 12.39 -2.24
C ASP A 23 1.74 13.44 -2.95
N LYS A 24 2.68 14.07 -2.23
CA LYS A 24 3.62 15.08 -2.76
C LYS A 24 5.01 14.50 -3.04
N GLU A 25 5.19 13.19 -2.95
CA GLU A 25 6.45 12.56 -3.31
C GLU A 25 6.76 12.81 -4.79
N LYS A 26 7.94 13.37 -5.06
CA LYS A 26 8.38 13.72 -6.43
C LYS A 26 9.10 12.55 -7.10
N ARG A 27 9.67 11.63 -6.33
CA ARG A 27 10.36 10.45 -6.85
C ARG A 27 9.33 9.44 -7.35
N TRP A 28 9.57 8.90 -8.54
CA TRP A 28 8.74 7.83 -9.09
C TRP A 28 8.99 6.50 -8.40
N VAL A 29 10.25 6.27 -8.02
CA VAL A 29 10.75 5.06 -7.41
C VAL A 29 11.62 5.44 -6.22
N MET A 30 11.54 4.69 -5.13
CA MET A 30 12.32 4.91 -3.92
C MET A 30 12.78 3.60 -3.31
N ALA A 31 13.96 3.63 -2.68
CA ALA A 31 14.37 2.61 -1.73
C ALA A 31 13.62 2.85 -0.40
N VAL A 32 13.13 1.78 0.20
CA VAL A 32 12.43 1.80 1.49
C VAL A 32 12.96 0.68 2.37
N GLU A 33 13.08 0.98 3.64
CA GLU A 33 13.30 -0.02 4.69
C GLU A 33 11.95 -0.36 5.31
N ILE A 34 11.55 -1.62 5.20
CA ILE A 34 10.25 -2.11 5.69
C ILE A 34 10.40 -2.78 7.07
N PRO A 35 9.30 -3.04 7.79
CA PRO A 35 9.37 -3.62 9.13
C PRO A 35 10.18 -4.93 9.20
N PRO A 36 10.97 -5.17 10.28
CA PRO A 36 11.79 -6.37 10.44
C PRO A 36 11.02 -7.70 10.50
N SER A 37 9.69 -7.65 10.67
CA SER A 37 8.82 -8.81 10.63
C SER A 37 8.74 -9.47 9.25
N TYR A 38 9.33 -8.86 8.21
CA TYR A 38 9.43 -9.40 6.86
C TYR A 38 10.85 -9.89 6.53
N PRO A 39 11.00 -10.93 5.67
CA PRO A 39 12.30 -11.58 5.42
C PRO A 39 13.35 -10.70 4.73
N THR A 40 12.93 -9.67 3.99
CA THR A 40 13.83 -8.75 3.28
C THR A 40 13.37 -7.32 3.56
N THR A 41 14.17 -6.62 4.37
CA THR A 41 13.85 -5.28 4.89
C THR A 41 14.11 -4.18 3.87
N ASN A 42 15.17 -4.30 3.07
CA ASN A 42 15.46 -3.34 2.01
C ASN A 42 14.68 -3.67 0.74
N ARG A 43 13.85 -2.74 0.26
CA ARG A 43 13.04 -2.90 -0.95
C ARG A 43 13.10 -1.65 -1.84
N ILE A 44 12.76 -1.85 -3.10
CA ILE A 44 12.49 -0.76 -4.05
C ILE A 44 10.97 -0.74 -4.28
N THR A 45 10.35 0.43 -4.28
CA THR A 45 8.91 0.60 -4.54
C THR A 45 8.65 1.78 -5.46
N ILE A 46 7.58 1.68 -6.24
CA ILE A 46 6.98 2.85 -6.88
C ILE A 46 6.24 3.68 -5.82
N SER A 47 6.23 5.00 -6.00
CA SER A 47 5.59 5.92 -5.07
C SER A 47 4.07 5.95 -5.24
N LEU A 48 3.36 6.43 -4.22
CA LEU A 48 1.91 6.54 -4.27
C LEU A 48 1.41 7.42 -5.43
N PRO A 49 2.00 8.60 -5.72
CA PRO A 49 1.60 9.39 -6.89
C PRO A 49 1.73 8.63 -8.22
N VAL A 50 2.74 7.76 -8.35
CA VAL A 50 2.90 6.93 -9.55
C VAL A 50 1.81 5.87 -9.63
N ILE A 51 1.50 5.19 -8.52
CA ILE A 51 0.40 4.21 -8.46
C ILE A 51 -0.92 4.88 -8.87
N ASN A 52 -1.23 6.05 -8.30
CA ASN A 52 -2.50 6.75 -8.52
C ASN A 52 -2.60 7.41 -9.91
N SER A 53 -1.48 7.55 -10.61
CA SER A 53 -1.46 7.99 -12.02
C SER A 53 -1.81 6.88 -13.02
N ALA A 54 -1.89 5.61 -12.56
CA ALA A 54 -2.18 4.49 -13.44
C ALA A 54 -3.63 4.55 -13.94
N ARG A 55 -3.83 4.33 -15.25
CA ARG A 55 -5.18 4.21 -15.85
C ARG A 55 -6.04 3.15 -15.17
N GLN A 56 -5.42 2.11 -14.61
CA GLN A 56 -6.10 1.04 -13.91
C GLN A 56 -5.17 0.45 -12.85
N VAL A 57 -5.68 0.33 -11.63
CA VAL A 57 -5.07 -0.41 -10.52
C VAL A 57 -5.93 -1.64 -10.24
N VAL A 58 -5.31 -2.81 -10.12
CA VAL A 58 -6.00 -4.05 -9.77
C VAL A 58 -5.32 -4.66 -8.56
N TYR A 59 -6.12 -5.01 -7.55
CA TYR A 59 -5.68 -5.81 -6.42
C TYR A 59 -6.00 -7.27 -6.67
N LEU A 60 -4.98 -8.13 -6.59
CA LEU A 60 -5.16 -9.58 -6.54
C LEU A 60 -4.97 -10.05 -5.09
N VAL A 61 -6.07 -10.44 -4.44
CA VAL A 61 -6.12 -10.80 -3.02
C VAL A 61 -6.69 -12.21 -2.87
N SER A 62 -5.98 -13.06 -2.12
CA SER A 62 -6.40 -14.43 -1.79
C SER A 62 -5.94 -14.78 -0.38
N GLY A 63 -6.64 -15.71 0.27
CA GLY A 63 -6.38 -16.14 1.65
C GLY A 63 -7.40 -15.60 2.65
N ASN A 64 -7.81 -16.46 3.60
CA ASN A 64 -8.80 -16.10 4.62
C ASN A 64 -8.26 -15.06 5.61
N ASP A 65 -6.94 -15.02 5.81
CA ASP A 65 -6.22 -14.04 6.63
C ASP A 65 -6.32 -12.60 6.10
N LYS A 66 -6.82 -12.42 4.86
CA LYS A 66 -7.02 -11.09 4.23
C LYS A 66 -8.43 -10.54 4.38
N LYS A 67 -9.39 -11.32 4.88
CA LYS A 67 -10.81 -10.94 4.88
C LYS A 67 -11.08 -9.64 5.63
N GLU A 68 -10.61 -9.55 6.87
CA GLU A 68 -10.87 -8.39 7.73
C GLU A 68 -10.19 -7.13 7.20
N ILE A 69 -8.93 -7.24 6.79
CA ILE A 69 -8.19 -6.09 6.25
C ILE A 69 -8.78 -5.61 4.93
N LEU A 70 -9.24 -6.53 4.06
CA LEU A 70 -9.92 -6.19 2.82
C LEU A 70 -11.22 -5.43 3.08
N GLN A 71 -12.03 -5.87 4.06
CA GLN A 71 -13.24 -5.15 4.46
C GLN A 71 -12.92 -3.74 4.96
N LYS A 72 -11.87 -3.60 5.77
CA LYS A 72 -11.42 -2.29 6.26
C LYS A 72 -10.98 -1.37 5.11
N VAL A 73 -10.23 -1.89 4.14
CA VAL A 73 -9.78 -1.12 2.96
C VAL A 73 -10.97 -0.68 2.11
N LEU A 74 -11.93 -1.56 1.82
CA LEU A 74 -13.05 -1.27 0.91
C LEU A 74 -14.15 -0.39 1.50
N PHE A 75 -14.44 -0.52 2.80
CA PHE A 75 -15.67 0.03 3.38
C PHE A 75 -15.45 1.12 4.44
N ALA A 76 -14.21 1.39 4.85
CA ALA A 76 -13.96 2.51 5.76
C ALA A 76 -14.27 3.85 5.06
N LYS A 77 -14.86 4.79 5.79
CA LYS A 77 -15.22 6.11 5.28
C LYS A 77 -14.18 7.16 5.69
N PRO A 78 -13.78 8.07 4.79
CA PRO A 78 -12.94 9.20 5.14
C PRO A 78 -13.68 10.19 6.07
N PRO A 79 -12.94 11.03 6.81
CA PRO A 79 -11.48 11.12 6.85
C PRO A 79 -10.84 9.95 7.62
N PHE A 80 -9.66 9.52 7.17
CA PHE A 80 -8.84 8.54 7.90
C PHE A 80 -7.82 9.29 8.75
N GLU A 81 -7.77 9.04 10.06
CA GLU A 81 -6.71 9.61 10.91
C GLU A 81 -5.33 9.06 10.56
N ASN A 82 -5.27 7.77 10.22
CA ASN A 82 -4.04 7.10 9.80
C ASN A 82 -4.38 6.07 8.70
N PRO A 83 -4.48 6.49 7.43
CA PRO A 83 -4.93 5.63 6.34
C PRO A 83 -3.97 4.46 6.14
N LEU A 84 -4.52 3.28 5.85
CA LEU A 84 -3.73 2.17 5.37
C LEU A 84 -3.18 2.51 3.97
N PRO A 85 -1.98 2.04 3.61
CA PRO A 85 -1.41 2.28 2.28
C PRO A 85 -2.37 1.93 1.13
N ALA A 86 -3.11 0.83 1.25
CA ALA A 86 -4.10 0.42 0.24
C ALA A 86 -5.37 1.29 0.19
N GLN A 87 -5.64 2.14 1.18
CA GLN A 87 -6.74 3.11 1.16
C GLN A 87 -6.35 4.44 0.51
N SER A 88 -5.05 4.68 0.34
CA SER A 88 -4.53 5.89 -0.30
C SER A 88 -4.31 5.72 -1.82
N VAL A 89 -4.52 4.51 -2.34
CA VAL A 89 -4.48 4.18 -3.76
C VAL A 89 -5.82 4.44 -4.43
#